data_AF-A0AAV7QRS0-F1
#
_entry.id   AF-A0AAV7QRS0-F1
#
_cell.length_a   1.000
_cell.length_b   1.000
_cell.length_c   1.000
_cell.angle_alpha   90.00
_cell.angle_beta   90.00
_cell.angle_gamma   90.00
#
_symmetry.space_group_name_H-M   'P 1'
#
loop_
_entity.id
_entity.type
_entity.pdbx_description
1 polymer ?
#
loop_
_entity_poly.entity_id
_entity_poly.type
_entity_poly.pdbx_seq_one_letter_code
_entity_poly.pdbx_strand_id
1 'polypeptide(L)'
;MKREAFRSFQQDTTSASKKAAYNSIKSKVQAKLKEMQDTWLRRKADEIQKYADSNNSKRFCDALKTIYGPHSTGTSPLLSADGSTLVTDKNAILKRWAEHFNIILNRPSSINAEAIDRIPQVAINTSLAEPPNKSEVKEAIKLLSNGKAPGSNSILAKIYNQSCYRSAPNYFRPCGNRTLALRSSRMPPSYISTR
;
A
#
# COMPACT_ATOMS: atom_id res chain seq x y z
N MET A 1 35.59 26.20 13.10
CA MET A 1 35.66 26.43 11.64
C MET A 1 34.43 27.13 11.00
N LYS A 2 33.28 26.49 10.72
CA LYS A 2 32.11 27.17 10.08
C LYS A 2 31.60 28.37 10.88
N ARG A 3 31.50 28.22 12.21
CA ARG A 3 31.08 29.29 13.12
C ARG A 3 32.06 30.46 13.14
N GLU A 4 33.37 30.21 13.10
CA GLU A 4 34.38 31.28 13.04
C GLU A 4 34.31 32.04 11.70
N ALA A 5 34.27 31.34 10.57
CA ALA A 5 34.15 31.98 9.26
C ALA A 5 32.87 32.82 9.11
N PHE A 6 31.78 32.37 9.75
CA PHE A 6 30.55 33.15 9.84
C PHE A 6 30.73 34.44 10.66
N ARG A 7 31.39 34.36 11.83
CA ARG A 7 31.69 35.55 12.65
C ARG A 7 32.60 36.54 11.91
N SER A 8 33.62 36.06 11.21
CA SER A 8 34.52 36.92 10.44
C SER A 8 33.81 37.62 9.28
N PHE A 9 32.86 36.97 8.62
CA PHE A 9 31.99 37.60 7.61
C PHE A 9 31.04 38.63 8.24
N GLN A 10 30.49 38.38 9.43
CA GLN A 10 29.61 39.32 10.11
C GLN A 10 30.32 40.61 10.54
N GLN A 11 31.61 40.54 10.85
CA GLN A 11 32.43 41.72 11.20
C GLN A 11 32.71 42.63 9.99
N ASP A 12 32.54 42.15 8.76
CA ASP A 12 32.81 42.89 7.52
C ASP A 12 32.01 42.27 6.37
N THR A 13 30.74 42.67 6.31
CA THR A 13 29.74 42.11 5.40
C THR A 13 29.95 42.56 3.95
N THR A 14 30.72 43.63 3.73
CA THR A 14 31.10 44.17 2.42
C THR A 14 32.24 43.41 1.76
N SER A 15 33.05 42.68 2.53
CA SER A 15 34.18 41.92 1.99
C SER A 15 33.74 40.69 1.19
N ALA A 16 33.92 40.76 -0.14
CA ALA A 16 33.67 39.65 -1.05
C ALA A 16 34.50 38.39 -0.72
N SER A 17 35.75 38.58 -0.27
CA SER A 17 36.66 37.49 0.11
C SER A 17 36.16 36.71 1.33
N LYS A 18 35.78 37.41 2.41
CA LYS A 18 35.24 36.77 3.63
C LYS A 18 33.93 36.05 3.35
N LYS A 19 33.06 36.63 2.51
CA LYS A 19 31.82 35.99 2.04
C LYS A 19 32.10 34.71 1.24
N ALA A 20 33.07 34.74 0.32
CA ALA A 20 33.47 33.58 -0.47
C ALA A 20 34.06 32.45 0.41
N ALA A 21 34.92 32.80 1.37
CA ALA A 21 35.48 31.84 2.33
C ALA A 21 34.40 31.18 3.18
N TYR A 22 33.45 31.94 3.73
CA TYR A 22 32.32 31.40 4.47
C TYR A 22 31.45 30.47 3.62
N ASN A 23 31.10 30.88 2.40
CA ASN A 23 30.29 30.06 1.48
C ASN A 23 30.98 28.75 1.11
N SER A 24 32.30 28.78 0.87
CA SER A 24 33.10 27.58 0.61
C SER A 24 33.05 26.60 1.80
N ILE A 25 33.26 27.10 3.03
CA ILE A 25 33.20 26.28 4.24
C ILE A 25 31.77 25.74 4.48
N LYS A 26 30.75 26.58 4.30
CA LYS A 26 29.33 26.18 4.41
C LYS A 26 29.01 25.07 3.42
N SER A 27 29.41 25.22 2.15
CA SER A 27 29.20 24.22 1.09
C SER A 27 29.85 22.88 1.44
N LYS A 28 31.12 22.88 1.88
CA LYS A 28 31.83 21.66 2.32
C LYS A 28 31.10 20.94 3.46
N VAL A 29 30.64 21.68 4.47
CA VAL A 29 29.90 21.09 5.60
C VAL A 29 28.55 20.52 5.14
N GLN A 30 27.83 21.23 4.28
CA GLN A 30 26.55 20.76 3.75
C GLN A 30 26.72 19.51 2.87
N ALA A 31 27.74 19.49 2.02
CA ALA A 31 28.07 18.33 1.19
C ALA A 31 28.36 17.10 2.05
N LYS A 32 29.15 17.26 3.13
CA LYS A 32 29.45 16.15 4.05
C LYS A 32 28.22 15.65 4.81
N LEU A 33 27.36 16.54 5.29
CA LEU A 33 26.11 16.14 5.93
C LEU A 33 25.19 15.40 4.95
N LYS A 34 25.11 15.86 3.72
CA LYS A 34 24.32 15.23 2.65
C LYS A 34 24.84 13.83 2.34
N GLU A 35 26.16 13.70 2.16
CA GLU A 35 26.83 12.41 1.94
C GLU A 35 26.54 11.40 3.06
N MET A 36 26.59 11.84 4.32
CA MET A 36 26.27 10.99 5.47
C MET A 36 24.81 10.55 5.49
N GLN A 37 23.88 11.48 5.21
CA GLN A 37 22.45 11.18 5.12
C GLN A 37 22.14 10.19 3.98
N ASP A 38 22.67 10.46 2.79
CA ASP A 38 22.43 9.63 1.61
C ASP A 38 23.04 8.23 1.79
N THR A 39 24.21 8.13 2.43
CA THR A 39 24.84 6.84 2.79
C THR A 39 23.96 6.04 3.75
N TRP A 40 23.37 6.71 4.75
CA TRP A 40 22.45 6.06 5.68
C TRP A 40 21.15 5.62 4.99
N LEU A 41 20.53 6.50 4.19
CA LEU A 41 19.30 6.20 3.45
C LEU A 41 19.49 5.04 2.47
N ARG A 42 20.63 5.01 1.76
CA ARG A 42 20.95 3.92 0.82
C ARG A 42 21.05 2.58 1.53
N ARG A 43 21.77 2.53 2.66
CA ARG A 43 21.87 1.31 3.49
C ARG A 43 20.49 0.86 3.99
N LYS A 44 19.63 1.81 4.39
CA LYS A 44 18.27 1.50 4.83
C LYS A 44 17.38 0.99 3.70
N ALA A 45 17.51 1.55 2.50
CA ALA A 45 16.80 1.06 1.32
C ALA A 45 17.19 -0.38 0.99
N ASP A 46 18.48 -0.71 1.02
CA ASP A 46 18.98 -2.07 0.78
C ASP A 46 18.43 -3.07 1.83
N GLU A 47 18.35 -2.67 3.10
CA GLU A 47 17.77 -3.47 4.18
C GLU A 47 16.27 -3.74 3.97
N ILE A 48 15.49 -2.70 3.63
CA ILE A 48 14.06 -2.79 3.36
C ILE A 48 13.79 -3.67 2.14
N GLN A 49 14.60 -3.52 1.08
CA GLN A 49 14.49 -4.34 -0.12
C GLN A 49 14.72 -5.82 0.20
N LYS A 50 15.75 -6.15 1.01
CA LYS A 50 16.00 -7.54 1.45
C LYS A 50 14.80 -8.14 2.19
N TYR A 51 14.11 -7.36 3.02
CA TYR A 51 12.90 -7.84 3.71
C TYR A 51 11.73 -8.06 2.76
N ALA A 52 11.57 -7.20 1.75
CA ALA A 52 10.57 -7.39 0.70
C ALA A 52 10.85 -8.65 -0.13
N ASP A 53 12.10 -8.84 -0.56
CA ASP A 53 12.54 -10.00 -1.34
C ASP A 53 12.36 -11.32 -0.56
N SER A 54 12.51 -11.28 0.77
CA SER A 54 12.31 -12.43 1.67
C SER A 54 10.86 -12.60 2.13
N ASN A 55 9.91 -11.81 1.61
CA ASN A 55 8.50 -11.77 2.03
C ASN A 55 8.28 -11.59 3.55
N ASN A 56 9.20 -10.89 4.25
CA ASN A 56 9.12 -10.66 5.69
C ASN A 56 8.42 -9.33 5.99
N SER A 57 7.09 -9.35 5.91
CA SER A 57 6.23 -8.18 6.08
C SER A 57 6.41 -7.47 7.43
N LYS A 58 6.61 -8.23 8.52
CA LYS A 58 6.82 -7.65 9.86
C LYS A 58 8.09 -6.80 9.91
N ARG A 59 9.23 -7.36 9.49
CA ARG A 59 10.52 -6.65 9.47
C ARG A 59 10.52 -5.47 8.52
N PHE A 60 9.86 -5.62 7.37
CA PHE A 60 9.65 -4.54 6.41
C PHE A 60 8.91 -3.35 7.06
N CYS A 61 7.78 -3.60 7.72
CA CYS A 61 7.01 -2.57 8.41
C CYS A 61 7.79 -1.92 9.55
N ASP A 62 8.53 -2.69 10.34
CA ASP A 62 9.33 -2.15 11.45
C ASP A 62 10.51 -1.30 10.95
N ALA A 63 11.14 -1.67 9.83
CA ALA A 63 12.17 -0.87 9.18
C ALA A 63 11.63 0.46 8.64
N LEU A 64 10.42 0.46 8.05
CA LEU A 64 9.75 1.70 7.63
C LEU A 64 9.44 2.62 8.81
N LYS A 65 8.92 2.09 9.93
CA LYS A 65 8.69 2.88 11.15
C LYS A 65 9.97 3.55 11.67
N THR A 66 11.13 2.93 11.47
CA THR A 66 12.42 3.52 11.86
C THR A 66 12.76 4.76 11.03
N ILE A 67 12.33 4.83 9.77
CA ILE A 67 12.58 5.98 8.88
C ILE A 67 11.61 7.13 9.18
N TYR A 68 10.32 6.82 9.30
CA TYR A 68 9.28 7.84 9.51
C TYR A 68 9.12 8.25 10.97
N GLY A 69 9.71 7.49 11.90
CA GLY A 69 9.56 7.68 13.34
C GLY A 69 8.25 7.10 13.90
N PRO A 70 8.00 7.28 15.20
CA PRO A 70 6.73 6.91 15.81
C PRO A 70 5.60 7.64 15.10
N HIS A 71 4.70 6.89 14.47
CA HIS A 71 3.47 7.49 13.98
C HIS A 71 2.67 7.94 15.20
N SER A 72 2.40 9.24 15.34
CA SER A 72 1.47 9.72 16.36
C SER A 72 0.09 9.21 15.99
N THR A 73 -0.32 8.08 16.57
CA THR A 73 -1.71 7.64 16.52
C THR A 73 -2.51 8.52 17.48
N GLY A 74 -2.71 9.77 17.08
CA GLY A 74 -3.77 10.59 17.63
C GLY A 74 -5.07 9.84 17.38
N THR A 75 -5.75 9.42 18.45
CA THR A 75 -7.10 8.90 18.29
C THR A 75 -7.97 10.09 17.90
N SER A 76 -8.49 10.08 16.68
CA SER A 76 -9.38 11.15 16.21
C SER A 76 -10.58 11.20 17.14
N PRO A 77 -10.86 12.36 17.77
CA PRO A 77 -12.04 12.49 18.62
C PRO A 77 -13.31 12.23 17.81
N LEU A 78 -14.30 11.59 18.42
CA LEU A 78 -15.60 11.32 17.81
C LEU A 78 -16.68 12.15 18.48
N LEU A 79 -17.78 12.40 17.77
CA LEU A 79 -18.97 12.95 18.39
C LEU A 79 -19.80 11.84 19.06
N SER A 80 -20.41 12.19 20.19
CA SER A 80 -21.43 11.38 20.86
C SER A 80 -22.64 11.13 19.96
N ALA A 81 -23.49 10.17 20.33
CA ALA A 81 -24.63 9.75 19.50
C ALA A 81 -25.64 10.87 19.22
N ASP A 82 -25.77 11.81 20.17
CA ASP A 82 -26.57 13.03 20.12
C ASP A 82 -25.84 14.22 19.48
N GLY A 83 -24.56 14.07 19.14
CA GLY A 83 -23.74 15.14 18.54
C GLY A 83 -23.29 16.24 19.53
N SER A 84 -23.57 16.11 20.82
CA SER A 84 -23.37 17.20 21.81
C SER A 84 -21.94 17.30 22.34
N THR A 85 -21.24 16.16 22.45
CA THR A 85 -19.96 16.05 23.15
C THR A 85 -18.90 15.37 22.30
N LEU A 86 -17.67 15.85 22.42
CA LEU A 86 -16.50 15.28 21.76
C LEU A 86 -15.88 14.20 22.66
N VAL A 87 -15.95 12.96 22.21
CA VAL A 87 -15.37 11.78 22.85
C VAL A 87 -13.90 11.67 22.45
N THR A 88 -13.00 11.85 23.41
CA THR A 88 -11.54 11.78 23.24
C THR A 88 -10.92 10.55 23.89
N ASP A 89 -11.60 9.94 24.86
CA ASP A 89 -11.15 8.72 25.52
C ASP A 89 -11.23 7.51 24.59
N LYS A 90 -10.18 6.67 24.60
CA LYS A 90 -10.06 5.51 23.69
C LYS A 90 -11.16 4.48 23.92
N ASN A 91 -11.49 4.18 25.17
CA ASN A 91 -12.52 3.18 25.47
C ASN A 91 -13.90 3.70 25.12
N ALA A 92 -14.16 4.98 25.39
CA ALA A 92 -15.40 5.64 25.00
C ALA A 92 -15.56 5.70 23.45
N ILE A 93 -14.49 5.94 22.70
CA ILE A 93 -14.48 5.87 21.22
C ILE A 93 -14.85 4.47 20.73
N LEU A 94 -14.27 3.41 21.31
CA LEU A 94 -14.60 2.03 20.94
C LEU A 94 -16.07 1.70 21.23
N LYS A 95 -16.59 2.12 22.39
CA LYS A 95 -17.99 1.93 22.74
C LYS A 95 -18.91 2.66 21.76
N ARG A 96 -18.57 3.90 21.39
CA ARG A 96 -19.33 4.70 20.41
C ARG A 96 -19.36 4.05 19.03
N TRP A 97 -18.23 3.47 18.59
CA TRP A 97 -18.18 2.68 17.36
C TRP A 97 -19.09 1.44 17.44
N ALA A 98 -19.05 0.69 18.54
CA ALA A 98 -19.90 -0.48 18.72
C ALA A 98 -21.39 -0.11 18.65
N GLU A 99 -21.80 0.97 19.32
CA GLU A 99 -23.17 1.50 19.23
C GLU A 99 -23.55 1.88 17.80
N HIS A 100 -22.68 2.60 17.09
CA HIS A 100 -22.93 3.04 15.71
C HIS A 100 -23.11 1.85 14.75
N PHE A 101 -22.20 0.87 14.81
CA PHE A 101 -22.28 -0.32 13.96
C PHE A 101 -23.48 -1.19 14.32
N ASN A 102 -23.86 -1.28 15.60
CA ASN A 102 -25.05 -2.00 16.00
C ASN A 102 -26.31 -1.41 15.36
N ILE A 103 -26.45 -0.09 15.33
CA ILE A 103 -27.59 0.58 14.69
C ILE A 103 -27.62 0.34 13.18
N ILE A 104 -26.46 0.39 12.51
CA ILE A 104 -26.37 0.24 11.06
C ILE A 104 -26.61 -1.21 10.62
N LEU A 105 -25.94 -2.15 11.28
CA LEU A 105 -25.89 -3.55 10.82
C LEU A 105 -27.05 -4.39 11.35
N ASN A 106 -27.54 -4.11 12.57
CA ASN A 106 -28.59 -4.90 13.22
C ASN A 106 -29.95 -4.20 13.15
N ARG A 107 -30.21 -3.43 12.08
CA ARG A 107 -31.50 -2.78 11.88
C ARG A 107 -32.59 -3.84 11.69
N PRO A 108 -33.71 -3.80 12.43
CA PRO A 108 -34.82 -4.71 12.19
C PRO A 108 -35.35 -4.49 10.77
N SER A 109 -35.34 -5.55 9.97
CA SER A 109 -35.97 -5.57 8.64
C SER A 109 -37.31 -6.28 8.73
N SER A 110 -38.37 -5.60 8.27
CA SER A 110 -39.66 -6.24 8.01
C SER A 110 -39.68 -6.65 6.54
N ILE A 111 -39.64 -7.95 6.27
CA ILE A 111 -39.77 -8.45 4.91
C ILE A 111 -41.26 -8.45 4.56
N ASN A 112 -41.65 -7.75 3.49
CA ASN A 112 -43.03 -7.74 3.03
C ASN A 112 -43.33 -9.05 2.28
N ALA A 113 -44.28 -9.84 2.79
CA ALA A 113 -44.69 -11.10 2.18
C ALA A 113 -45.21 -10.90 0.75
N GLU A 114 -45.98 -9.82 0.50
CA GLU A 114 -46.45 -9.50 -0.85
C GLU A 114 -45.30 -9.20 -1.81
N ALA A 115 -44.20 -8.64 -1.30
CA ALA A 115 -43.02 -8.39 -2.13
C ALA A 115 -42.31 -9.69 -2.48
N ILE A 116 -42.24 -10.66 -1.56
CA ILE A 116 -41.71 -12.01 -1.83
C ILE A 116 -42.57 -12.71 -2.89
N ASP A 117 -43.90 -12.65 -2.75
CA ASP A 117 -44.85 -13.30 -3.67
C ASP A 117 -44.80 -12.70 -5.09
N ARG A 118 -44.41 -11.42 -5.21
CA ARG A 118 -44.20 -10.75 -6.50
C ARG A 118 -42.86 -11.09 -7.15
N ILE A 119 -41.92 -11.73 -6.45
CA ILE A 119 -40.65 -12.15 -7.06
C ILE A 119 -40.93 -13.35 -7.97
N PRO A 120 -40.72 -13.24 -9.29
CA PRO A 120 -40.95 -14.35 -10.20
C PRO A 120 -40.00 -15.49 -9.87
N GLN A 121 -40.58 -16.63 -9.47
CA GLN A 121 -39.82 -17.84 -9.18
C GLN A 121 -39.41 -18.51 -10.50
N VAL A 122 -38.11 -18.75 -10.66
CA VAL A 122 -37.61 -19.60 -11.75
C VAL A 122 -37.85 -21.06 -11.35
N ALA A 123 -38.30 -21.88 -12.28
CA ALA A 123 -38.49 -23.31 -12.04
C ALA A 123 -37.20 -23.92 -11.48
N ILE A 124 -37.35 -24.76 -10.44
CA ILE A 124 -36.21 -25.45 -9.82
C ILE A 124 -35.52 -26.29 -10.90
N ASN A 125 -34.27 -25.96 -11.19
CA ASN A 125 -33.49 -26.71 -12.17
C ASN A 125 -32.91 -27.96 -11.51
N THR A 126 -33.66 -29.07 -11.57
CA THR A 126 -33.26 -30.36 -11.02
C THR A 126 -32.04 -30.96 -11.73
N SER A 127 -31.69 -30.51 -12.95
CA SER A 127 -30.48 -31.00 -13.64
C SER A 127 -29.19 -30.55 -12.95
N LEU A 128 -29.22 -29.46 -12.18
CA LEU A 128 -28.07 -29.02 -11.38
C LEU A 128 -27.85 -29.86 -10.11
N ALA A 129 -28.84 -30.69 -9.73
CA ALA A 129 -28.69 -31.65 -8.63
C ALA A 129 -28.08 -32.98 -9.11
N GLU A 130 -27.97 -33.20 -10.42
CA GLU A 130 -27.30 -34.37 -10.96
C GLU A 130 -25.77 -34.21 -10.86
N PRO A 131 -25.05 -35.30 -10.54
CA PRO A 131 -23.59 -35.26 -10.52
C PRO A 131 -23.05 -34.97 -11.93
N PRO A 132 -21.98 -34.17 -12.06
CA PRO A 132 -21.47 -33.73 -13.36
C PRO A 132 -21.04 -34.92 -14.22
N ASN A 133 -21.47 -34.91 -15.48
CA ASN A 133 -21.13 -35.95 -16.45
C ASN A 133 -19.70 -35.76 -16.98
N LYS A 134 -19.07 -36.86 -17.41
CA LYS A 134 -17.72 -36.86 -18.01
C LYS A 134 -17.64 -35.95 -19.24
N SER A 135 -18.70 -35.81 -20.02
CA SER A 135 -18.76 -34.89 -21.18
C SER A 135 -18.76 -33.43 -20.74
N GLU A 136 -19.56 -33.08 -19.74
CA GLU A 136 -19.65 -31.72 -19.18
C GLU A 136 -18.32 -31.29 -18.58
N VAL A 137 -17.66 -32.18 -17.83
CA VAL A 137 -16.32 -31.93 -17.29
C VAL A 137 -15.31 -31.68 -18.42
N LYS A 138 -15.37 -32.44 -19.52
CA LYS A 138 -14.49 -32.21 -20.68
C LYS A 138 -14.76 -30.86 -21.36
N GLU A 139 -16.01 -30.46 -21.51
CA GLU A 139 -16.36 -29.15 -22.07
C GLU A 139 -15.96 -28.01 -21.13
N ALA A 140 -16.17 -28.16 -19.83
CA ALA A 140 -15.72 -27.19 -18.83
C ALA A 140 -14.20 -27.01 -18.87
N ILE A 141 -13.44 -28.10 -19.01
CA ILE A 141 -11.97 -28.06 -19.18
C ILE A 141 -11.59 -27.30 -20.46
N LYS A 142 -12.30 -27.51 -21.58
CA LYS A 142 -12.07 -26.75 -22.83
C LYS A 142 -12.35 -25.26 -22.68
N LEU A 143 -13.36 -24.88 -21.89
CA LEU A 143 -13.73 -23.49 -21.61
C LEU A 143 -12.77 -22.79 -20.63
N LEU A 144 -11.88 -23.52 -19.96
CA LEU A 144 -10.88 -22.92 -19.09
C LEU A 144 -9.92 -22.03 -19.89
N SER A 145 -9.89 -20.75 -19.55
CA SER A 145 -8.95 -19.79 -20.13
C SER A 145 -7.50 -20.14 -19.75
N ASN A 146 -6.65 -20.35 -20.75
CA ASN A 146 -5.21 -20.53 -20.54
C ASN A 146 -4.55 -19.17 -20.23
N GLY A 147 -3.53 -19.15 -19.35
CA GLY A 147 -2.75 -17.94 -19.05
C GLY A 147 -3.13 -17.18 -17.77
N LYS A 148 -4.08 -17.68 -16.98
CA LYS A 148 -4.32 -17.16 -15.62
C LYS A 148 -3.23 -17.64 -14.66
N ALA A 149 -2.89 -16.80 -13.68
CA ALA A 149 -1.97 -17.17 -12.62
C ALA A 149 -2.54 -18.36 -11.81
N PRO A 150 -1.69 -19.31 -11.37
CA PRO A 150 -2.14 -20.42 -10.56
C PRO A 150 -2.58 -19.92 -9.18
N GLY A 151 -3.56 -20.58 -8.57
CA GLY A 151 -3.99 -20.30 -7.20
C GLY A 151 -2.96 -20.76 -6.16
N SER A 152 -3.31 -20.71 -4.88
CA SER A 152 -2.46 -21.15 -3.75
C SER A 152 -1.87 -22.56 -3.95
N ASN A 153 -2.58 -23.43 -4.64
CA ASN A 153 -2.20 -24.82 -4.88
C ASN A 153 -1.20 -24.96 -6.04
N SER A 154 -0.80 -23.88 -6.71
CA SER A 154 0.19 -23.84 -7.80
C SER A 154 -0.17 -24.66 -9.06
N ILE A 155 -1.40 -25.16 -9.17
CA ILE A 155 -1.89 -25.91 -10.34
C ILE A 155 -2.41 -24.92 -11.40
N LEU A 156 -1.86 -25.00 -12.61
CA LEU A 156 -2.29 -24.22 -13.77
C LEU A 156 -3.43 -24.92 -14.52
N ALA A 157 -4.42 -24.16 -14.99
CA ALA A 157 -5.52 -24.68 -15.82
C ALA A 157 -5.02 -25.45 -17.07
N LYS A 158 -3.84 -25.08 -17.58
CA LYS A 158 -3.20 -25.72 -18.73
C LYS A 158 -2.92 -27.23 -18.52
N ILE A 159 -2.75 -27.69 -17.28
CA ILE A 159 -2.45 -29.10 -16.95
C ILE A 159 -3.62 -30.02 -17.29
N TYR A 160 -4.86 -29.51 -17.24
CA TYR A 160 -6.06 -30.28 -17.54
C TYR A 160 -6.33 -30.42 -19.05
N ASN A 161 -5.65 -29.63 -19.89
CA ASN A 161 -5.80 -29.67 -21.34
C ASN A 161 -4.88 -30.73 -21.98
N GLN A 162 -5.46 -31.81 -22.51
CA GLN A 162 -4.73 -32.94 -23.10
C GLN A 162 -3.80 -32.55 -24.27
N SER A 163 -4.11 -31.47 -24.98
CA SER A 163 -3.29 -30.90 -26.07
C SER A 163 -1.96 -30.30 -25.61
N CYS A 164 -1.80 -30.05 -24.30
CA CYS A 164 -0.64 -29.34 -23.73
C CYS A 164 0.44 -30.28 -23.17
N TYR A 165 0.17 -31.59 -23.04
CA TYR A 165 1.13 -32.57 -22.49
C TYR A 165 2.39 -32.76 -23.36
N ARG A 166 2.35 -32.40 -24.65
CA ARG A 166 3.49 -32.60 -25.57
C ARG A 166 4.45 -31.40 -25.71
N SER A 167 4.22 -30.30 -24.99
CA SER A 167 5.05 -29.08 -25.13
C SER A 167 5.46 -28.47 -23.79
N ALA A 168 5.85 -29.30 -22.84
CA ALA A 168 6.43 -28.85 -21.58
C ALA A 168 7.97 -28.99 -21.62
N PRO A 169 8.67 -27.90 -21.93
CA PRO A 169 9.75 -27.51 -21.02
C PRO A 169 9.59 -26.03 -20.60
N ASN A 170 9.80 -25.79 -19.31
CA ASN A 170 10.00 -24.49 -18.66
C ASN A 170 8.74 -23.68 -18.33
N TYR A 171 8.05 -24.06 -17.25
CA TYR A 171 7.14 -23.19 -16.51
C TYR A 171 7.67 -22.87 -15.11
N PHE A 172 8.80 -22.17 -15.08
CA PHE A 172 9.10 -21.25 -13.98
C PHE A 172 9.42 -19.90 -14.63
N ARG A 173 8.38 -19.08 -14.86
CA ARG A 173 8.58 -17.64 -15.02
C ARG A 173 8.39 -17.02 -13.65
N PRO A 174 9.46 -16.51 -13.00
CA PRO A 174 9.28 -15.51 -11.97
C PRO A 174 8.45 -14.38 -12.56
N CYS A 175 7.49 -13.86 -11.80
CA CYS A 175 6.76 -12.66 -12.17
C CYS A 175 7.75 -11.48 -12.15
N GLY A 176 8.52 -11.34 -13.22
CA GLY A 176 9.49 -10.28 -13.43
C GLY A 176 8.76 -9.03 -13.87
N ASN A 177 8.83 -8.03 -13.01
CA ASN A 177 8.91 -6.61 -13.32
C ASN A 177 7.82 -6.09 -14.26
N ARG A 178 6.73 -5.61 -13.64
CA ARG A 178 5.95 -4.53 -14.23
C ARG A 178 6.86 -3.30 -14.28
N THR A 179 7.61 -3.14 -15.37
CA THR A 179 8.29 -1.89 -15.70
C THR A 179 7.22 -0.82 -15.75
N LEU A 180 7.05 -0.08 -14.66
CA LEU A 180 6.44 1.23 -14.73
C LEU A 180 7.37 2.02 -15.64
N ALA A 181 6.91 2.34 -16.84
CA ALA A 181 7.51 3.39 -17.62
C ALA A 181 7.50 4.64 -16.72
N LEU A 182 8.65 4.97 -16.14
CA LEU A 182 8.93 6.28 -15.58
C LEU A 182 8.87 7.25 -16.75
N ARG A 183 7.66 7.74 -17.05
CA ARG A 183 7.49 8.98 -17.78
C ARG A 183 8.13 10.03 -16.87
N SER A 184 9.28 10.54 -17.28
CA SER A 184 9.96 11.67 -16.67
C SER A 184 9.03 12.88 -16.77
N SER A 185 8.18 13.05 -15.77
CA SER A 185 7.49 14.31 -15.50
C SER A 185 8.34 15.04 -14.47
N ARG A 186 9.12 16.01 -14.94
CA ARG A 186 9.65 17.09 -14.09
C ARG A 186 8.49 17.66 -13.28
N MET A 187 8.54 17.51 -11.96
CA MET A 187 7.72 18.31 -11.04
C MET A 187 8.35 19.71 -10.96
N PRO A 188 7.58 20.79 -11.16
CA PRO A 188 8.07 22.15 -11.01
C PRO A 188 8.24 22.53 -9.52
N PRO A 189 9.09 23.52 -9.19
CA PRO A 189 9.30 23.93 -7.82
C PRO A 189 8.19 24.88 -7.31
N SER A 190 7.87 24.69 -6.04
CA SER A 190 7.31 25.65 -5.07
C SER A 190 5.81 25.95 -5.07
N TYR A 191 5.20 25.73 -3.90
CA TYR A 191 4.25 26.67 -3.31
C TYR A 191 4.79 27.07 -1.93
N ILE A 192 5.28 28.31 -1.86
CA ILE A 192 5.45 29.06 -0.61
C ILE A 192 4.04 29.59 -0.28
N SER A 193 3.51 29.23 0.89
CA SER A 193 2.31 29.87 1.43
C SER A 193 2.77 30.96 2.40
N THR A 194 2.64 32.20 1.97
CA THR A 194 2.63 33.38 2.84
C THR A 194 1.20 33.62 3.28
N ARG A 195 0.92 33.43 4.57
CA ARG A 195 0.12 34.37 5.35
C ARG A 195 0.46 34.24 6.83
#